data_AF-A0A4D6YLN8-F1
#
_entry.id   AF-A0A4D6YLN8-F1
#
_cell.length_a   1.000
_cell.length_b   1.000
_cell.length_c   1.000
_cell.angle_alpha   90.00
_cell.angle_beta   90.00
_cell.angle_gamma   90.00
#
_symmetry.space_group_name_H-M   'P 1'
#
loop_
_entity.id
_entity.type
_entity.pdbx_description
1 polymer ?
#
loop_
_entity_poly.entity_id
_entity_poly.type
_entity_poly.pdbx_seq_one_letter_code
_entity_poly.pdbx_strand_id
1 'polypeptide(L)'
;MIKKIKETIQKKIKPLYLSIINESSLHKNNLNGIHCKIIIVTNDFINMSLIDRHKIIYKILFTQFSKNIYALNLHTYTSLEWKQKNKTIKKVLCVKNKKK
;
A
#
# COMPACT_ATOMS: atom_id res chain seq x y z
N MET A 1 16.92 0.55 -1.09
CA MET A 1 15.94 1.67 -0.99
C MET A 1 14.68 1.28 -0.21
N ILE A 2 13.98 0.21 -0.63
CA ILE A 2 12.76 -0.30 0.04
C ILE A 2 12.92 -0.53 1.54
N LYS A 3 14.06 -1.07 1.98
CA LYS A 3 14.38 -1.27 3.40
C LYS A 3 14.32 0.02 4.21
N LYS A 4 14.91 1.12 3.71
CA LYS A 4 14.88 2.44 4.38
C LYS A 4 13.45 2.97 4.50
N ILE A 5 12.64 2.81 3.46
CA ILE A 5 11.23 3.21 3.49
C ILE A 5 10.48 2.42 4.56
N LYS A 6 10.70 1.10 4.63
CA LYS A 6 10.12 0.23 5.65
C LYS A 6 10.47 0.70 7.06
N GLU A 7 11.75 0.99 7.31
CA GLU A 7 12.24 1.46 8.61
C GLU A 7 11.68 2.84 8.99
N THR A 8 11.64 3.80 8.06
CA THR A 8 11.04 5.11 8.30
C THR A 8 9.57 5.00 8.68
N ILE A 9 8.81 4.17 7.95
CA ILE A 9 7.38 3.95 8.24
C ILE A 9 7.24 3.30 9.61
N GLN A 10 8.01 2.25 9.92
CA GLN A 10 7.97 1.57 11.22
C GLN A 10 8.38 2.45 12.40
N LYS A 11 9.26 3.45 12.18
CA LYS A 11 9.65 4.40 13.21
C LYS A 11 8.55 5.41 13.53
N LYS A 12 7.79 5.85 12.51
CA LYS A 12 6.74 6.87 12.69
C LYS A 12 5.37 6.30 13.01
N ILE A 13 5.07 5.12 12.48
CA ILE A 13 3.80 4.42 12.63
C ILE A 13 4.14 3.00 13.09
N LYS A 14 3.34 2.42 13.98
CA LYS A 14 3.50 1.03 14.41
C LYS A 14 2.46 0.15 13.71
N PRO A 15 2.63 -0.15 12.40
CA PRO A 15 1.66 -0.96 11.69
C PRO A 15 1.72 -2.41 12.19
N LEU A 16 0.55 -3.04 12.26
CA LEU A 16 0.43 -4.48 12.47
C LEU A 16 0.97 -5.28 11.28
N TYR A 17 0.82 -4.73 10.07
CA TYR A 17 1.34 -5.35 8.86
C TYR A 17 1.84 -4.29 7.89
N LEU A 18 3.03 -4.51 7.34
CA LEU A 18 3.68 -3.62 6.40
C LEU A 18 4.33 -4.44 5.28
N SER A 19 3.87 -4.24 4.06
CA SER A 19 4.45 -4.84 2.85
C SER A 19 4.75 -3.77 1.82
N ILE A 20 5.93 -3.83 1.22
CA ILE A 20 6.36 -2.90 0.18
C ILE A 20 6.85 -3.73 -1.00
N ILE A 21 6.20 -3.54 -2.15
CA ILE A 21 6.44 -4.27 -3.38
C ILE A 21 6.93 -3.27 -4.42
N ASN A 22 8.04 -3.59 -5.08
CA ASN A 22 8.53 -2.82 -6.21
C ASN A 22 7.88 -3.35 -7.49
N GLU A 23 7.02 -2.55 -8.11
CA GLU A 23 6.38 -2.88 -9.38
C GLU A 23 7.13 -2.23 -10.56
N SER A 24 8.24 -1.53 -10.32
CA SER A 24 9.03 -0.87 -11.38
C SER A 24 9.80 -1.81 -12.30
N SER A 25 9.86 -3.11 -12.01
CA SER A 25 10.66 -4.07 -12.80
C SER A 25 10.04 -4.47 -14.14
N LEU A 26 8.81 -4.05 -14.46
CA LEU A 26 8.12 -4.56 -15.66
C LEU A 26 8.37 -3.77 -16.96
N HIS A 27 8.97 -2.57 -16.91
CA HIS A 27 9.18 -1.77 -18.13
C HIS A 27 10.59 -1.17 -18.23
N LYS A 28 11.35 -1.71 -19.16
CA LYS A 28 12.65 -1.25 -19.66
C LYS A 28 12.50 -0.01 -20.57
N ASN A 29 11.56 0.89 -20.26
CA ASN A 29 11.27 2.08 -21.06
C ASN A 29 11.57 3.33 -20.25
N ASN A 30 12.78 3.86 -20.40
CA ASN A 30 13.26 5.26 -20.32
C ASN A 30 12.54 6.32 -19.44
N LEU A 31 11.77 5.95 -18.43
CA LEU A 31 11.18 6.86 -17.47
C LEU A 31 11.75 6.51 -16.09
N ASN A 32 12.58 7.40 -15.56
CA ASN A 32 13.41 7.25 -14.37
C ASN A 32 12.61 7.18 -13.04
N GLY A 33 11.42 6.57 -13.05
CA GLY A 33 10.46 6.57 -11.95
C GLY A 33 10.23 5.19 -11.34
N ILE A 34 10.45 5.05 -10.04
CA ILE A 34 10.16 3.80 -9.31
C ILE A 34 8.67 3.76 -8.96
N HIS A 35 7.94 2.77 -9.49
CA HIS A 35 6.59 2.43 -9.08
C HIS A 35 6.62 1.52 -7.85
N CYS A 36 6.19 2.04 -6.70
CA CYS A 36 6.12 1.26 -5.47
C CYS A 36 4.68 1.07 -5.02
N LYS A 37 4.35 -0.16 -4.62
CA LYS A 37 3.11 -0.48 -3.92
C LYS A 37 3.38 -0.72 -2.45
N ILE A 38 2.68 0.01 -1.59
CA ILE A 38 2.85 -0.04 -0.14
C ILE A 38 1.51 -0.41 0.49
N ILE A 39 1.51 -1.51 1.24
CA ILE A 39 0.35 -2.01 1.97
C ILE A 39 0.64 -1.83 3.46
N ILE A 40 -0.22 -1.07 4.14
CA ILE A 40 -0.10 -0.74 5.56
C ILE A 40 -1.40 -1.12 6.25
N VAL A 41 -1.28 -1.93 7.30
CA VAL A 41 -2.39 -2.25 8.19
C VAL A 41 -2.07 -1.67 9.56
N THR A 42 -2.84 -0.69 10.01
CA THR A 42 -2.73 -0.13 11.37
C THR A 42 -4.08 0.25 11.94
N ASN A 43 -4.20 0.19 13.26
CA ASN A 43 -5.35 0.70 13.99
C ASN A 43 -5.36 2.23 14.09
N ASP A 44 -4.23 2.90 13.83
CA ASP A 44 -4.15 4.38 13.83
C ASP A 44 -5.05 5.03 12.77
N PHE A 45 -5.48 4.26 11.76
CA PHE A 45 -6.36 4.72 10.70
C PHE A 45 -7.85 4.58 11.04
N ILE A 46 -8.19 4.06 12.23
CA ILE A 46 -9.56 4.02 12.74
C ILE A 46 -10.06 5.47 12.85
N ASN A 47 -11.26 5.73 12.34
CA ASN A 47 -11.89 7.05 12.25
C ASN A 47 -11.19 8.08 11.33
N MET A 48 -10.17 7.68 10.56
CA MET A 48 -9.57 8.55 9.53
C MET A 48 -10.16 8.28 8.15
N SER A 49 -10.35 9.35 7.36
CA SER A 49 -10.70 9.25 5.95
C SER A 49 -9.54 8.69 5.12
N LEU A 50 -9.83 8.06 3.98
CA LEU A 50 -8.80 7.51 3.10
C LEU A 50 -7.79 8.58 2.64
N ILE A 51 -8.28 9.79 2.37
CA ILE A 51 -7.46 10.94 1.97
C ILE A 51 -6.50 11.35 3.09
N ASP A 52 -6.95 11.41 4.34
CA ASP A 52 -6.10 11.78 5.46
C ASP A 52 -5.04 10.73 5.76
N ARG A 53 -5.41 9.44 5.68
CA ARG A 53 -4.46 8.32 5.77
C ARG A 53 -3.36 8.48 4.73
N HIS A 54 -3.74 8.77 3.47
CA HIS A 54 -2.79 8.97 2.39
C HIS A 54 -1.91 10.20 2.63
N LYS A 55 -2.47 11.34 3.04
CA LYS A 55 -1.70 12.56 3.37
C LYS A 55 -0.62 12.30 4.43
N ILE A 56 -0.94 11.54 5.48
CA ILE A 56 0.03 11.19 6.53
C ILE A 56 1.20 10.40 5.93
N ILE A 57 0.93 9.35 5.16
CA ILE A 57 1.97 8.53 4.56
C ILE A 57 2.77 9.31 3.52
N TYR A 58 2.09 10.09 2.66
CA TYR A 58 2.74 10.98 1.70
C TYR A 58 3.67 11.95 2.40
N LYS A 59 3.24 12.61 3.49
CA LYS A 59 4.08 13.53 4.25
C LYS A 59 5.35 12.83 4.75
N ILE A 60 5.22 11.62 5.29
CA ILE A 60 6.37 10.83 5.77
C ILE A 60 7.33 10.48 4.62
N LEU A 61 6.80 10.04 3.48
CA LEU A 61 7.59 9.60 2.33
C LEU A 61 8.22 10.78 1.60
N PHE A 62 7.48 11.86 1.34
CA PHE A 62 7.98 13.03 0.63
C PHE A 62 9.07 13.77 1.42
N THR A 63 9.03 13.77 2.77
CA THR A 63 10.10 14.40 3.56
C THR A 63 11.47 13.74 3.34
N GLN A 64 11.54 12.43 3.07
CA GLN A 64 12.83 11.72 2.93
C GLN A 64 13.11 11.17 1.52
N PHE A 65 12.10 10.95 0.69
CA PHE A 65 12.20 10.19 -0.56
C PHE A 65 11.54 10.87 -1.78
N SER A 66 11.14 12.16 -1.66
CA SER A 66 10.46 12.92 -2.73
C SER A 66 11.15 12.81 -4.11
N LYS A 67 12.48 12.90 -4.16
CA LYS A 67 13.24 12.87 -5.43
C LYS A 67 13.31 11.50 -6.11
N ASN A 68 12.93 10.43 -5.43
CA ASN A 68 13.18 9.06 -5.90
C ASN A 68 11.89 8.28 -6.19
N ILE A 69 10.72 8.82 -5.87
CA ILE A 69 9.42 8.17 -6.05
C ILE A 69 8.64 8.95 -7.10
N TYR A 70 8.38 8.34 -8.25
CA TYR A 70 7.56 8.96 -9.31
C TYR A 70 6.08 8.67 -9.11
N ALA A 71 5.76 7.41 -8.79
CA ALA A 71 4.39 6.99 -8.52
C ALA A 71 4.37 5.97 -7.38
N LEU A 72 3.38 6.12 -6.49
CA LEU A 72 3.20 5.20 -5.38
C LEU A 72 1.74 4.83 -5.20
N ASN A 73 1.49 3.53 -5.04
CA ASN A 73 0.19 2.97 -4.73
C ASN A 73 0.11 2.66 -3.25
N LEU A 74 -0.72 3.41 -2.53
CA LEU A 74 -0.98 3.18 -1.11
C LEU A 74 -2.25 2.36 -0.92
N HIS A 75 -2.11 1.28 -0.16
CA HIS A 75 -3.23 0.53 0.36
C HIS A 75 -3.17 0.62 1.89
N THR A 76 -4.02 1.49 2.44
CA THR A 76 -4.14 1.68 3.88
C THR A 76 -5.39 0.97 4.38
N TYR A 77 -5.20 0.07 5.35
CA TYR A 77 -6.27 -0.70 5.95
C TYR A 77 -6.21 -0.62 7.46
N THR A 78 -7.37 -0.74 8.08
CA THR A 78 -7.49 -1.07 9.50
C THR A 78 -7.37 -2.58 9.72
N SER A 79 -7.06 -3.01 10.94
CA SER A 79 -7.03 -4.45 11.27
C SER A 79 -8.38 -5.13 11.00
N LEU A 80 -9.50 -4.42 11.18
CA LEU A 80 -10.85 -4.88 10.86
C LEU A 80 -11.05 -5.05 9.35
N GLU A 81 -10.74 -4.03 8.56
CA GLU A 81 -10.82 -4.08 7.09
C GLU A 81 -9.92 -5.18 6.52
N TRP A 82 -8.70 -5.33 7.04
CA TRP A 82 -7.76 -6.37 6.61
C TRP A 82 -8.29 -7.78 6.93
N LYS A 83 -8.88 -7.98 8.11
CA LYS A 83 -9.52 -9.25 8.48
C LYS A 83 -10.72 -9.56 7.56
N GLN A 84 -11.55 -8.57 7.26
CA GLN A 84 -12.69 -8.74 6.35
C GLN A 84 -12.23 -9.07 4.93
N LYS A 85 -11.23 -8.37 4.41
CA LYS A 85 -10.68 -8.59 3.07
C LYS A 85 -9.99 -9.96 2.92
N ASN A 86 -9.29 -10.43 3.96
CA ASN A 86 -8.73 -11.79 3.95
C ASN A 86 -9.81 -12.87 4.04
N LYS A 87 -10.96 -12.59 4.69
CA LYS A 87 -12.11 -13.51 4.69
C LYS A 87 -12.78 -13.60 3.31
N THR A 88 -12.82 -12.51 2.54
CA THR A 88 -13.47 -12.51 1.21
C THR A 88 -12.67 -13.24 0.13
N ILE A 89 -11.37 -13.50 0.33
CA ILE A 89 -10.58 -14.35 -0.60
C ILE A 89 -11.08 -15.82 -0.60
N LYS A 90 -11.84 -16.25 0.43
CA LYS A 90 -12.53 -17.55 0.42
C LYS A 90 -13.91 -17.55 -0.26
N LYS A 91 -14.39 -16.42 -0.78
CA LYS A 91 -15.72 -16.32 -1.41
C LYS A 91 -15.63 -15.68 -2.79
N VAL A 92 -15.05 -16.42 -3.73
CA VAL A 92 -15.48 -16.36 -5.14
C VAL A 92 -15.49 -17.78 -5.67
N LEU A 93 -16.63 -18.46 -5.46
CA LEU A 93 -16.99 -19.57 -6.33
C LEU A 93 -17.40 -18.94 -7.66
N CYS A 94 -16.58 -19.17 -8.68
CA CYS A 94 -16.79 -18.73 -10.05
C CYS A 94 -18.13 -19.31 -10.56
N VAL A 95 -19.17 -18.49 -10.66
CA VAL A 95 -20.37 -18.88 -11.40
C VAL A 95 -20.10 -18.59 -12.87
N LYS A 96 -19.61 -19.60 -13.60
CA LYS A 96 -19.62 -19.64 -15.06
C LYS A 96 -21.08 -19.65 -15.52
N ASN A 97 -21.66 -18.49 -15.80
CA ASN A 97 -22.90 -18.44 -16.56
C ASN A 97 -22.59 -18.72 -18.04
N LYS A 98 -22.62 -20.00 -18.42
CA LYS A 98 -22.89 -20.42 -19.81
C LYS A 98 -24.40 -20.35 -20.04
N LYS A 99 -24.86 -19.35 -20.78
CA LYS A 99 -26.16 -19.29 -21.48
C LYS A 99 -25.92 -18.37 -22.69
N LYS A 100 -26.29 -18.68 -23.93
CA LYS A 100 -26.93 -19.81 -24.58
C LYS A 100 -26.54 -19.70 -26.06
#